data_AF-A0A1T5BFZ3-F1
#
_entry.id   AF-A0A1T5BFZ3-F1
#
_cell.length_a   1.000
_cell.length_b   1.000
_cell.length_c   1.000
_cell.angle_alpha   90.00
_cell.angle_beta   90.00
_cell.angle_gamma   90.00
#
_symmetry.space_group_name_H-M   'P 1'
#
loop_
_entity.id
_entity.type
_entity.pdbx_description
1 polymer ?
#
loop_
_entity_poly.entity_id
_entity_poly.type
_entity_poly.pdbx_seq_one_letter_code
_entity_poly.pdbx_strand_id
1 'polypeptide(L)' 'MRVSEGGHDVPDDVVTRRYHRGLYNLVHLYIPYCDKWMVVDNMDLVPEIIAQNDGFGKVIFNDEIWSVIQRKSNGT' A
#
# COMPACT_ATOMS: atom_id res chain seq x y z
N MET A 1 12.48 18.19 5.62
CA MET A 1 13.35 17.12 6.17
C MET A 1 12.70 16.61 7.45
N ARG A 2 12.21 15.38 7.48
CA ARG A 2 11.47 14.87 8.63
C ARG A 2 12.38 14.05 9.54
N VAL A 3 13.13 14.75 10.39
CA VAL A 3 13.39 14.34 11.79
C VAL A 3 13.92 15.55 12.57
N SER A 4 13.14 16.01 13.55
CA SER A 4 13.59 16.90 14.62
C SER A 4 14.13 16.12 15.84
N GLU A 5 14.03 14.78 15.83
CA GLU A 5 14.25 13.90 16.99
C GLU A 5 15.14 12.68 16.62
N GLY A 6 16.24 12.87 15.90
CA GLY A 6 17.37 11.93 15.92
C GLY A 6 17.33 10.68 15.00
N GLY A 7 16.60 10.71 13.88
CA GLY A 7 16.71 9.68 12.83
C GLY A 7 17.78 10.02 11.77
N HIS A 8 18.35 9.00 11.12
CA HIS A 8 19.13 9.21 9.90
C HIS A 8 18.19 9.67 8.77
N ASP A 9 18.54 10.77 8.10
CA ASP A 9 17.81 11.25 6.93
C ASP A 9 17.76 10.13 5.86
N VAL A 10 16.56 9.80 5.39
CA VAL A 10 16.37 8.82 4.32
C VAL A 10 16.20 9.61 3.03
N PRO A 11 17.10 9.44 2.05
CA PRO A 11 16.99 10.13 0.78
C PRO A 11 15.63 9.91 0.08
N ASP A 12 15.10 10.94 -0.57
CA ASP A 12 13.77 10.91 -1.22
C ASP A 12 13.66 9.83 -2.32
N ASP A 13 14.76 9.54 -3.00
CA ASP A 13 14.85 8.46 -3.99
C ASP A 13 14.66 7.09 -3.34
N VAL A 14 15.20 6.91 -2.12
CA VAL A 14 15.02 5.69 -1.33
C VAL A 14 13.58 5.53 -0.89
N VAL A 15 12.91 6.61 -0.48
CA VAL A 15 11.48 6.58 -0.11
C VAL A 15 10.63 6.19 -1.31
N THR A 16 10.81 6.87 -2.44
CA THR A 16 10.10 6.62 -3.69
C THR A 16 10.27 5.17 -4.15
N ARG A 17 11.51 4.68 -4.23
CA ARG A 17 11.81 3.31 -4.65
C ARG A 17 11.17 2.28 -3.71
N ARG A 18 11.21 2.51 -2.39
CA ARG A 18 10.58 1.62 -1.41
C ARG A 18 9.07 1.59 -1.54
N TYR A 19 8.44 2.73 -1.84
CA TYR A 19 7.00 2.81 -2.08
C TYR A 19 6.59 1.93 -3.27
N HIS A 20 7.25 2.08 -4.44
CA HIS A 20 6.96 1.26 -5.62
C HIS A 20 7.17 -0.24 -5.37
N ARG A 21 8.28 -0.62 -4.73
CA ARG A 21 8.53 -2.01 -4.36
C ARG A 21 7.49 -2.53 -3.36
N GLY A 22 7.00 -1.68 -2.46
CA GLY A 22 5.93 -1.99 -1.53
C GLY A 22 4.64 -2.39 -2.24
N LEU A 23 4.24 -1.65 -3.29
CA LEU A 23 3.06 -1.99 -4.09
C LEU A 23 3.21 -3.32 -4.81
N TYR A 24 4.38 -3.58 -5.41
CA TYR A 24 4.67 -4.87 -6.02
C TYR A 24 4.53 -6.01 -5.01
N ASN A 25 5.19 -5.89 -3.84
CA ASN A 25 5.16 -6.91 -2.80
C ASN A 25 3.74 -7.11 -2.25
N LEU A 26 2.98 -6.04 -2.04
CA LEU A 26 1.61 -6.11 -1.56
C LEU A 26 0.76 -7.00 -2.46
N VAL A 27 0.76 -6.73 -3.77
CA VAL A 27 -0.11 -7.42 -4.72
C VAL A 27 0.38 -8.83 -5.05
N HIS A 28 1.70 -9.04 -5.16
CA HIS A 28 2.26 -10.29 -5.69
C HIS A 28 2.74 -11.26 -4.61
N LEU A 29 3.12 -10.75 -3.42
CA LEU A 29 3.75 -11.56 -2.37
C LEU A 29 2.93 -11.63 -1.09
N TYR A 30 2.15 -10.61 -0.74
CA TYR A 30 1.41 -10.61 0.52
C TYR A 30 -0.04 -11.03 0.33
N ILE A 31 -0.79 -10.34 -0.55
CA ILE A 31 -2.21 -10.63 -0.79
C ILE A 31 -2.48 -12.09 -1.18
N PRO A 32 -1.67 -12.75 -2.03
CA PRO A 32 -1.94 -14.15 -2.41
C PRO A 32 -1.73 -15.16 -1.29
N TYR A 33 -0.97 -14.82 -0.24
CA TYR A 33 -0.59 -15.74 0.84
C TYR A 33 -1.26 -15.42 2.18
N CYS A 34 -1.91 -14.26 2.31
CA CYS A 34 -2.60 -13.86 3.52
C CYS A 34 -4.10 -14.21 3.45
N ASP A 35 -4.58 -14.96 4.44
CA ASP A 35 -6.02 -15.26 4.60
C ASP A 35 -6.86 -14.00 4.88
N LYS A 36 -6.24 -13.04 5.59
CA LYS A 36 -6.86 -11.75 5.93
C LYS A 36 -5.90 -10.60 5.67
N TRP A 37 -6.41 -9.55 5.03
CA TRP A 37 -5.65 -8.33 4.77
C TRP A 37 -6.60 -7.15 4.54
N MET A 38 -6.09 -5.95 4.75
CA MET A 38 -6.79 -4.70 4.49
C MET A 38 -5.82 -3.68 3.90
N VAL A 39 -6.27 -2.95 2.89
CA VAL A 39 -5.55 -1.84 2.28
C VAL A 39 -6.33 -0.58 2.61
N VAL A 40 -5.64 0.41 3.19
CA VAL A 40 -6.24 1.62 3.75
C VAL A 40 -5.55 2.83 3.18
N ASP A 41 -6.33 3.82 2.73
CA ASP A 41 -5.85 5.16 2.43
C ASP A 41 -5.77 5.97 3.73
N ASN A 42 -4.59 6.51 4.02
CA ASN A 42 -4.32 7.32 5.20
C ASN A 42 -3.92 8.76 4.88
N MET A 43 -4.28 9.26 3.69
CA MET A 43 -4.03 10.64 3.28
C MET A 43 -4.78 11.66 4.13
N ASP A 44 -6.00 11.31 4.58
CA ASP A 44 -6.84 12.14 5.44
C ASP A 44 -6.82 11.68 6.91
N LEU A 45 -7.42 12.49 7.78
CA LEU A 45 -7.51 12.20 9.23
C LEU A 45 -8.28 10.92 9.53
N VAL A 46 -9.31 10.61 8.72
CA VAL A 46 -10.11 9.39 8.83
C VAL A 46 -9.67 8.44 7.74
N PRO A 47 -9.03 7.30 8.07
CA PRO A 47 -8.57 6.37 7.06
C PRO A 47 -9.74 5.71 6.32
N GLU A 48 -9.63 5.60 5.00
CA GLU A 48 -10.62 4.95 4.14
C GLU A 48 -10.13 3.54 3.78
N ILE A 49 -11.01 2.53 3.90
CA ILE A 49 -10.67 1.18 3.42
C ILE A 49 -10.80 1.15 1.91
N ILE A 50 -9.73 0.79 1.20
CA ILE A 50 -9.72 0.65 -0.26
C ILE A 50 -10.21 -0.74 -0.67
N ALA A 51 -9.65 -1.78 -0.05
CA ALA A 51 -9.99 -3.18 -0.30
C ALA A 51 -9.62 -4.05 0.91
N GLN A 52 -10.32 -5.17 1.09
CA GLN A 52 -9.99 -6.12 2.14
C GLN A 52 -10.33 -7.56 1.74
N ASN A 53 -9.70 -8.51 2.40
CA ASN A 53 -10.19 -9.87 2.55
C ASN A 53 -10.28 -10.17 4.05
N ASP A 54 -11.45 -10.54 4.54
CA ASP A 54 -11.69 -10.85 5.96
C ASP A 54 -11.70 -12.35 6.25
N GLY A 55 -11.38 -13.18 5.25
CA GLY A 55 -11.41 -14.63 5.28
C GLY A 55 -12.64 -15.23 4.58
N PHE A 56 -13.65 -14.43 4.25
CA PHE A 56 -14.86 -14.88 3.53
C PHE A 56 -14.88 -14.42 2.07
N GLY A 57 -13.93 -13.59 1.67
CA GLY A 57 -13.81 -13.13 0.30
C GLY A 57 -13.17 -11.74 0.23
N LYS A 58 -12.66 -11.42 -0.96
CA LYS A 58 -12.13 -10.09 -1.26
C LYS A 58 -13.27 -9.14 -1.61
N VAL A 59 -13.33 -7.99 -0.93
CA VAL A 59 -14.22 -6.87 -1.21
C VAL A 59 -13.39 -5.65 -1.57
N ILE A 60 -13.82 -4.92 -2.60
CA ILE A 60 -13.21 -3.66 -3.05
C ILE A 60 -14.22 -2.56 -2.76
N PHE A 61 -13.82 -1.56 -1.98
CA PHE A 61 -14.65 -0.41 -1.60
C PHE A 61 -14.36 0.80 -2.49
N ASN A 62 -13.09 1.01 -2.85
CA ASN A 62 -12.66 2.07 -3.74
C ASN A 62 -11.94 1.48 -4.97
N ASP A 63 -12.72 1.25 -6.03
CA ASP A 63 -12.23 0.60 -7.26
C ASP A 63 -11.22 1.47 -8.03
N GLU A 64 -11.36 2.80 -7.95
CA GLU A 64 -10.46 3.73 -8.63
C GLU A 64 -9.04 3.63 -8.07
N ILE A 65 -8.89 3.74 -6.75
CA ILE A 65 -7.58 3.62 -6.09
C ILE A 65 -7.05 2.19 -6.22
N TRP A 66 -7.91 1.19 -6.07
CA TRP A 66 -7.51 -0.21 -6.22
C TRP A 66 -6.94 -0.51 -7.62
N SER A 67 -7.59 -0.03 -8.69
CA SER A 67 -7.12 -0.15 -10.07
C SER A 67 -5.78 0.54 -10.29
N VAL A 68 -5.53 1.68 -9.64
CA VAL A 68 -4.22 2.36 -9.66
C VAL A 68 -3.15 1.51 -8.99
N ILE A 69 -3.44 0.91 -7.82
CA ILE A 69 -2.52 0.02 -7.11
C ILE A 69 -2.13 -1.16 -7.98
N GLN A 70 -3.11 -1.84 -8.58
CA GLN A 70 -2.88 -3.01 -9.45
C GLN A 70 -2.05 -2.65 -10.69
N ARG A 71 -2.32 -1.51 -11.31
CA ARG A 71 -1.54 -1.05 -12.47
C ARG A 71 -0.11 -0.72 -12.08
N LYS A 72 0.09 -0.01 -10.97
CA LYS A 72 1.42 0.37 -10.47
C LYS A 72 2.22 -0.82 -9.93
N SER A 73 1.56 -1.87 -9.43
CA SER A 73 2.25 -3.09 -9.02
C SER A 73 2.77 -3.89 -10.20
N ASN A 74 2.16 -3.76 -11.38
CA ASN A 74 2.49 -4.55 -12.57
C ASN A 74 3.47 -3.82 -13.52
N GLY A 75 3.66 -2.51 -13.36
CA GLY A 75 4.69 -1.75 -14.06
C GLY A 75 6.00 -1.78 -13.29
N THR A 76 7.04 -2.40 -13.88
CA THR A 76 8.43 -2.28 -13.42
C THR A 76 9.07 -1.02 -13.98
#